data_AF-A0A9E6D6E8-F1
#
_entry.id   AF-A0A9E6D6E8-F1
#
_cell.length_a   1.000
_cell.length_b   1.000
_cell.length_c   1.000
_cell.angle_alpha   90.00
_cell.angle_beta   90.00
_cell.angle_gamma   90.00
#
_symmetry.space_group_name_H-M   'P 1'
#
loop_
_entity.id
_entity.type
_entity.pdbx_description
1 polymer ?
#
loop_
_entity_poly.entity_id
_entity_poly.type
_entity_poly.pdbx_seq_one_letter_code
_entity_poly.pdbx_strand_id
1 'polypeptide(L)'
;MRKLRLILGDQLNISHSWFDNPADDCIYVMMEIKQETNYVLHHVQKILAIFSAMRAFSCLLRIKNFQVIYVKINDQENQHNFLGNLEIIIHQKKIDILEFQDPDEHRLDLLLNQLKDSLSIPVKSVSTEHFLTSKDEVGRFFLDKKQWRMENFYRYIRIKYDVLMEGGSPIGGKWNYDASNRKRWNGMPPEPEDFRPMHNHSKLLEEINSVNIQHFGEANADNFRWPIDRQESFVMLEQFIKNDLRHFGDYQDAMHSDSWRLFHSFLSFSLNTKMLAPLEVIKMVEDSYYRDSLPLNAVEGFIRQILGWREYIRGIYWAKMPGYSHLNYFNHNNDLPKWFWTGKTKMNC
;
A
#
# COMPACT_ATOMS: atom_id res chain seq x y z
N MET A 1 -14.90 10.25 27.33
CA MET A 1 -15.19 10.91 26.06
C MET A 1 -15.13 9.83 25.00
N ARG A 2 -16.27 9.40 24.46
CA ARG A 2 -16.35 8.24 23.58
C ARG A 2 -15.83 8.58 22.19
N LYS A 3 -14.82 7.86 21.71
CA LYS A 3 -14.15 8.11 20.43
C LYS A 3 -14.60 7.09 19.40
N LEU A 4 -14.83 7.55 18.18
CA LEU A 4 -14.95 6.70 16.99
C LEU A 4 -13.70 6.87 16.13
N ARG A 5 -13.00 5.79 15.85
CA ARG A 5 -11.78 5.76 15.02
C ARG A 5 -12.06 5.08 13.70
N LEU A 6 -12.07 5.86 12.61
CA LEU A 6 -12.20 5.34 11.26
C LEU A 6 -10.87 4.75 10.79
N ILE A 7 -10.91 3.50 10.31
CA ILE A 7 -9.81 2.81 9.67
C ILE A 7 -10.18 2.54 8.21
N LEU A 8 -9.36 3.04 7.27
CA LEU A 8 -9.54 2.83 5.84
C LEU A 8 -8.98 1.48 5.38
N GLY A 9 -9.36 1.05 4.17
CA GLY A 9 -8.98 -0.26 3.63
C GLY A 9 -7.48 -0.44 3.36
N ASP A 10 -6.72 0.66 3.33
CA ASP A 10 -5.27 0.67 3.18
C ASP A 10 -4.54 0.95 4.51
N GLN A 11 -5.25 0.96 5.66
CA GLN A 11 -4.72 1.33 6.98
C GLN A 11 -4.65 0.15 7.95
N LEU A 12 -4.30 -1.04 7.45
CA LEU A 12 -4.33 -2.30 8.21
C LEU A 12 -3.03 -2.50 9.02
N ASN A 13 -2.62 -1.46 9.73
CA ASN A 13 -1.39 -1.39 10.52
C ASN A 13 -1.66 -1.68 12.00
N ILE A 14 -1.44 -2.93 12.44
CA ILE A 14 -1.62 -3.28 13.87
C ILE A 14 -0.59 -2.60 14.79
N SER A 15 0.50 -2.06 14.23
CA SER A 15 1.57 -1.40 14.99
C SER A 15 1.35 0.11 15.14
N HIS A 16 0.22 0.64 14.67
CA HIS A 16 -0.14 2.04 14.87
C HIS A 16 -0.45 2.31 16.35
N SER A 17 -0.05 3.47 16.87
CA SER A 17 -0.17 3.87 18.29
C SER A 17 -1.59 3.80 18.86
N TRP A 18 -2.61 3.84 18.00
CA TRP A 18 -4.00 3.56 18.37
C TRP A 18 -4.20 2.21 19.06
N PHE A 19 -3.38 1.21 18.73
CA PHE A 19 -3.53 -0.16 19.20
C PHE A 19 -2.56 -0.51 20.34
N ASP A 20 -1.83 0.46 20.90
CA ASP A 20 -0.93 0.22 22.05
C ASP A 20 -1.70 -0.21 23.30
N ASN A 21 -2.90 0.33 23.52
CA ASN A 21 -3.74 -0.01 24.66
C ASN A 21 -5.23 -0.05 24.26
N PRO A 22 -5.97 -1.14 24.54
CA PRO A 22 -7.42 -1.16 24.39
C PRO A 22 -8.04 -0.21 25.42
N ALA A 23 -8.68 0.85 24.94
CA ALA A 23 -9.42 1.78 25.77
C ALA A 23 -10.92 1.52 25.64
N ASP A 24 -11.62 1.36 26.77
CA ASP A 24 -13.06 1.03 26.80
C ASP A 24 -13.95 2.11 26.15
N ASP A 25 -13.45 3.35 26.07
CA ASP A 25 -14.15 4.49 25.47
C ASP A 25 -13.87 4.65 23.97
N CYS A 26 -13.15 3.72 23.33
CA CYS A 26 -12.79 3.80 21.92
C CYS A 26 -13.45 2.69 21.09
N ILE A 27 -14.17 3.09 20.04
CA ILE A 27 -14.73 2.19 19.03
C ILE A 27 -14.01 2.41 17.71
N TYR A 28 -13.58 1.33 17.07
CA TYR A 28 -13.03 1.34 15.73
C TYR A 28 -14.12 1.02 14.71
N VAL A 29 -14.10 1.69 13.56
CA VAL A 29 -15.03 1.45 12.47
C VAL A 29 -14.29 1.23 11.16
N MET A 30 -14.73 0.20 10.44
CA MET A 30 -14.34 -0.13 9.08
C MET A 30 -15.60 -0.32 8.24
N MET A 31 -15.57 0.10 6.98
CA MET A 31 -16.74 0.00 6.11
C MET A 31 -16.36 -0.28 4.67
N GLU A 32 -17.01 -1.27 4.07
CA GLU A 32 -16.95 -1.57 2.64
C GLU A 32 -18.05 -0.74 1.96
N ILE A 33 -17.70 0.23 1.11
CA ILE A 33 -18.66 1.21 0.55
C ILE A 33 -18.48 1.44 -0.95
N LYS A 34 -19.58 1.68 -1.66
CA LYS A 34 -19.54 1.92 -3.12
C LYS A 34 -18.80 3.20 -3.49
N GLN A 35 -18.84 4.22 -2.62
CA GLN A 35 -18.10 5.47 -2.80
C GLN A 35 -16.61 5.23 -3.09
N GLU A 36 -16.02 4.20 -2.47
CA GLU A 36 -14.60 3.86 -2.61
C GLU A 36 -14.34 2.71 -3.60
N THR A 37 -15.39 2.11 -4.19
CA THR A 37 -15.23 1.11 -5.26
C THR A 37 -15.62 1.63 -6.65
N ASN A 38 -16.26 2.80 -6.73
CA ASN A 38 -16.84 3.31 -7.98
C ASN A 38 -16.19 4.63 -8.46
N TYR A 39 -15.25 5.21 -7.73
CA TYR A 39 -14.58 6.46 -8.16
C TYR A 39 -13.67 6.26 -9.37
N VAL A 40 -13.20 5.03 -9.58
CA VAL A 40 -12.57 4.53 -10.82
C VAL A 40 -13.00 3.08 -11.03
N LEU A 41 -12.77 2.55 -12.23
CA LEU A 41 -13.01 1.13 -12.52
C LEU A 41 -11.86 0.27 -11.95
N HIS A 42 -12.06 -0.30 -10.76
CA HIS A 42 -11.04 -1.15 -10.13
C HIS A 42 -11.00 -2.57 -10.72
N HIS A 43 -9.83 -3.19 -10.64
CA HIS A 43 -9.70 -4.62 -10.91
C HIS A 43 -10.39 -5.41 -9.79
N VAL A 44 -11.16 -6.44 -10.13
CA VAL A 44 -11.94 -7.24 -9.17
C VAL A 44 -11.07 -7.84 -8.06
N GLN A 45 -9.87 -8.33 -8.39
CA GLN A 45 -8.92 -8.81 -7.37
C GLN A 45 -8.48 -7.75 -6.37
N LYS A 46 -8.38 -6.46 -6.77
CA LYS A 46 -8.05 -5.38 -5.82
C LYS A 46 -9.17 -5.20 -4.80
N ILE A 47 -10.43 -5.21 -5.26
CA ILE A 47 -11.60 -5.10 -4.39
C ILE A 47 -11.64 -6.29 -3.42
N LEU A 48 -11.49 -7.51 -3.96
CA LEU A 48 -11.43 -8.74 -3.15
C LEU A 48 -10.31 -8.68 -2.11
N ALA A 49 -9.09 -8.28 -2.51
CA ALA A 49 -7.93 -8.24 -1.62
C ALA A 49 -8.14 -7.25 -0.47
N ILE A 50 -8.64 -6.04 -0.77
CA ILE A 50 -8.86 -5.01 0.25
C ILE A 50 -9.97 -5.46 1.20
N PHE A 51 -11.10 -5.94 0.70
CA PHE A 51 -12.22 -6.35 1.55
C PHE A 51 -11.88 -7.58 2.39
N SER A 52 -11.23 -8.60 1.83
CA SER A 52 -10.81 -9.76 2.62
C SER A 52 -9.80 -9.39 3.70
N ALA A 53 -8.84 -8.52 3.38
CA ALA A 53 -7.87 -8.01 4.34
C ALA A 53 -8.50 -7.14 5.44
N MET A 54 -9.46 -6.28 5.09
CA MET A 54 -10.22 -5.49 6.05
C MET A 54 -10.99 -6.38 7.03
N ARG A 55 -11.64 -7.45 6.53
CA ARG A 55 -12.34 -8.43 7.38
C ARG A 55 -11.37 -9.17 8.30
N ALA A 56 -10.23 -9.62 7.79
CA ALA A 56 -9.20 -10.27 8.58
C ALA A 56 -8.67 -9.34 9.69
N PHE A 57 -8.40 -8.07 9.36
CA PHE A 57 -7.94 -7.07 10.33
C PHE A 57 -9.00 -6.77 11.40
N SER A 58 -10.27 -6.63 11.02
CA SER A 58 -11.38 -6.49 11.97
C SER A 58 -11.48 -7.69 12.92
N CYS A 59 -11.26 -8.92 12.43
CA CYS A 59 -11.22 -10.11 13.28
C CYS A 59 -10.03 -10.07 14.25
N LEU A 60 -8.84 -9.71 13.77
CA LEU A 60 -7.65 -9.55 14.60
C LEU A 60 -7.87 -8.53 15.73
N LEU A 61 -8.45 -7.37 15.42
CA LEU A 61 -8.74 -6.34 16.41
C LEU A 61 -9.72 -6.84 17.49
N ARG A 62 -10.76 -7.60 17.11
CA ARG A 62 -11.69 -8.20 18.07
C ARG A 62 -11.02 -9.25 18.96
N ILE A 63 -10.13 -10.09 18.40
CA ILE A 63 -9.34 -11.06 19.17
C ILE A 63 -8.43 -10.34 20.20
N LYS A 64 -7.93 -9.15 19.85
CA LYS A 64 -7.16 -8.27 20.75
C LYS A 64 -8.03 -7.41 21.68
N ASN A 65 -9.32 -7.73 21.83
CA ASN A 65 -10.28 -7.06 22.71
C ASN A 65 -10.58 -5.58 22.36
N PHE A 66 -10.35 -5.15 21.11
CA PHE A 66 -10.83 -3.85 20.65
C PHE A 66 -12.31 -3.90 20.27
N GLN A 67 -13.05 -2.83 20.55
CA GLN A 67 -14.43 -2.68 20.08
C GLN A 67 -14.44 -2.30 18.60
N VAL A 68 -14.98 -3.15 17.73
CA VAL A 68 -14.98 -2.95 16.27
C VAL A 68 -16.36 -3.06 15.66
N ILE A 69 -16.82 -1.98 15.03
CA ILE A 69 -17.96 -1.96 14.13
C ILE A 69 -17.44 -2.19 12.72
N TYR A 70 -18.01 -3.19 12.03
CA TYR A 70 -17.65 -3.50 10.65
C TYR A 70 -18.92 -3.46 9.81
N VAL A 71 -18.95 -2.59 8.79
CA VAL A 71 -20.06 -2.47 7.85
C VAL A 71 -19.66 -3.19 6.57
N LYS A 72 -20.32 -4.31 6.26
CA LYS A 72 -20.07 -5.09 5.03
C LYS A 72 -20.74 -4.45 3.83
N ILE A 73 -20.23 -4.78 2.66
CA ILE A 73 -20.70 -4.19 1.41
C ILE A 73 -22.18 -4.48 1.14
N ASN A 74 -22.70 -5.61 1.58
CA ASN A 74 -24.08 -6.04 1.37
C ASN A 74 -24.98 -5.93 2.63
N ASP A 75 -24.51 -5.27 3.69
CA ASP A 75 -25.36 -4.99 4.86
C ASP A 75 -26.50 -4.05 4.46
N GLN A 76 -27.73 -4.37 4.88
CA GLN A 76 -28.94 -3.61 4.50
C GLN A 76 -28.90 -2.14 4.96
N GLU A 77 -28.27 -1.89 6.11
CA GLU A 77 -28.13 -0.55 6.70
C GLU A 77 -26.96 0.26 6.10
N ASN A 78 -26.17 -0.34 5.20
CA ASN A 78 -25.00 0.32 4.62
C ASN A 78 -25.44 1.46 3.67
N GLN A 79 -25.15 2.69 4.05
CA GLN A 79 -25.44 3.90 3.25
C GLN A 79 -24.48 4.06 2.06
N HIS A 80 -23.49 3.18 1.93
CA HIS A 80 -22.49 3.14 0.86
C HIS A 80 -21.66 4.42 0.69
N ASN A 81 -21.61 5.27 1.71
CA ASN A 81 -20.77 6.46 1.79
C ASN A 81 -20.34 6.69 3.25
N PHE A 82 -19.22 7.40 3.44
CA PHE A 82 -18.68 7.64 4.78
C PHE A 82 -19.66 8.42 5.67
N LEU A 83 -20.20 9.54 5.18
CA LEU A 83 -21.02 10.45 5.98
C LEU A 83 -22.24 9.73 6.58
N GLY A 84 -23.06 9.08 5.74
CA GLY A 84 -24.29 8.42 6.20
C GLY A 84 -24.04 7.28 7.18
N ASN A 85 -23.02 6.44 6.93
CA ASN A 85 -22.66 5.36 7.88
C ASN A 85 -22.13 5.93 9.21
N LEU A 86 -21.29 6.97 9.16
CA LEU A 86 -20.74 7.59 10.36
C LEU A 86 -21.82 8.29 11.18
N GLU A 87 -22.75 9.02 10.56
CA GLU A 87 -23.87 9.67 11.27
C GLU A 87 -24.72 8.67 12.06
N ILE A 88 -25.09 7.56 11.44
CA ILE A 88 -25.85 6.48 12.08
C ILE A 88 -25.09 5.95 13.30
N ILE A 89 -23.79 5.65 13.14
CA ILE A 89 -22.97 5.09 14.21
C ILE A 89 -22.76 6.10 15.34
N ILE A 90 -22.48 7.36 15.00
CA ILE A 90 -22.28 8.46 15.95
C ILE A 90 -23.52 8.63 16.83
N HIS A 91 -24.71 8.66 16.23
CA HIS A 91 -25.97 8.78 16.96
C HIS A 91 -26.23 7.55 17.84
N GLN A 92 -26.16 6.34 17.28
CA GLN A 92 -26.48 5.09 18.00
C GLN A 92 -25.51 4.82 19.17
N LYS A 93 -24.23 5.14 19.01
CA LYS A 93 -23.20 4.88 20.02
C LYS A 93 -22.92 6.08 20.92
N LYS A 94 -23.55 7.23 20.69
CA LYS A 94 -23.32 8.48 21.45
C LYS A 94 -21.83 8.83 21.45
N ILE A 95 -21.28 8.96 20.24
CA ILE A 95 -19.86 9.31 20.04
C ILE A 95 -19.66 10.80 20.28
N ASP A 96 -18.59 11.15 21.00
CA ASP A 96 -18.22 12.54 21.31
C ASP A 96 -17.22 13.12 20.31
N ILE A 97 -16.40 12.29 19.65
CA ILE A 97 -15.38 12.71 18.67
C ILE A 97 -15.17 11.63 17.59
N LEU A 98 -14.95 12.09 16.36
CA LEU A 98 -14.45 11.25 15.26
C LEU A 98 -12.95 11.49 15.08
N GLU A 99 -12.18 10.42 15.02
CA GLU A 99 -10.76 10.42 14.66
C GLU A 99 -10.57 9.58 13.39
N PHE A 100 -9.73 10.01 12.46
CA PHE A 100 -9.33 9.24 11.29
C PHE A 100 -7.81 9.33 11.08
N GLN A 101 -7.20 8.32 10.48
CA GLN A 101 -5.81 8.46 10.01
C GLN A 101 -5.80 9.14 8.64
N ASP A 102 -4.84 10.03 8.46
CA ASP A 102 -4.58 10.75 7.22
C ASP A 102 -4.63 9.82 5.98
N PRO A 103 -5.49 10.08 4.98
CA PRO A 103 -5.56 9.22 3.79
C PRO A 103 -4.35 9.46 2.87
N ASP A 104 -4.11 8.50 1.98
CA ASP A 104 -3.03 8.55 0.98
C ASP A 104 -3.49 9.05 -0.42
N GLU A 105 -4.75 9.52 -0.54
CA GLU A 105 -5.30 10.15 -1.74
C GLU A 105 -5.85 11.56 -1.44
N HIS A 106 -5.52 12.55 -2.27
CA HIS A 106 -5.99 13.94 -2.15
C HIS A 106 -7.52 14.07 -2.25
N ARG A 107 -8.18 13.28 -3.11
CA ARG A 107 -9.67 13.24 -3.18
C ARG A 107 -10.25 12.86 -1.81
N LEU A 108 -9.70 11.83 -1.20
CA LEU A 108 -10.18 11.31 0.08
C LEU A 108 -9.79 12.25 1.24
N ASP A 109 -8.65 12.91 1.15
CA ASP A 109 -8.25 13.96 2.09
C ASP A 109 -9.25 15.11 2.11
N LEU A 110 -9.67 15.61 0.94
CA LEU A 110 -10.73 16.61 0.84
C LEU A 110 -12.05 16.10 1.43
N LEU A 111 -12.45 14.87 1.07
CA LEU A 111 -13.69 14.26 1.54
C LEU A 111 -13.72 14.11 3.07
N LEU A 112 -12.67 13.58 3.68
CA LEU A 112 -12.61 13.39 5.14
C LEU A 112 -12.47 14.73 5.86
N ASN A 113 -11.81 15.73 5.28
CA ASN A 113 -11.79 17.08 5.84
C ASN A 113 -13.17 17.74 5.80
N GLN A 114 -13.99 17.50 4.77
CA GLN A 114 -15.38 18.00 4.70
C GLN A 114 -16.29 17.43 5.81
N LEU A 115 -15.92 16.29 6.41
CA LEU A 115 -16.67 15.75 7.56
C LEU A 115 -16.61 16.68 8.78
N LYS A 116 -15.56 17.52 8.90
CA LYS A 116 -15.43 18.51 9.98
C LYS A 116 -16.59 19.51 9.99
N ASP A 117 -17.07 19.87 8.80
CA ASP A 117 -18.17 20.82 8.63
C ASP A 117 -19.54 20.12 8.58
N SER A 118 -19.56 18.84 8.18
CA SER A 118 -20.80 18.07 8.00
C SER A 118 -21.30 17.40 9.28
N LEU A 119 -20.40 17.03 10.20
CA LEU A 119 -20.76 16.35 11.44
C LEU A 119 -20.91 17.34 12.59
N SER A 120 -21.85 17.08 13.51
CA SER A 120 -22.09 17.90 14.69
C SER A 120 -21.07 17.72 15.82
N ILE A 121 -20.14 16.79 15.66
CA ILE A 121 -19.09 16.46 16.63
C ILE A 121 -17.71 16.87 16.08
N PRO A 122 -16.72 17.15 16.95
CA PRO A 122 -15.35 17.38 16.52
C PRO A 122 -14.81 16.22 15.68
N VAL A 123 -14.06 16.56 14.62
CA VAL A 123 -13.36 15.59 13.76
C VAL A 123 -11.87 15.92 13.75
N LYS A 124 -11.02 14.92 14.04
CA LYS A 124 -9.56 15.07 14.06
C LYS A 124 -8.89 14.04 13.16
N SER A 125 -7.77 14.43 12.55
CA SER A 125 -6.89 13.50 11.83
C SER A 125 -5.61 13.24 12.62
N VAL A 126 -5.00 12.08 12.37
CA VAL A 126 -3.68 11.69 12.89
C VAL A 126 -2.81 11.11 11.77
N SER A 127 -1.51 11.04 11.99
CA SER A 127 -0.59 10.33 11.09
C SER A 127 -0.97 8.86 10.94
N THR A 128 -0.65 8.23 9.80
CA THR A 128 -0.75 6.77 9.62
C THR A 128 0.44 6.01 10.21
N GLU A 129 1.49 6.72 10.64
CA GLU A 129 2.72 6.18 11.25
C GLU A 129 3.42 5.11 10.37
N HIS A 130 3.20 5.16 9.06
CA HIS A 130 3.70 4.13 8.14
C HIS A 130 4.83 4.60 7.23
N PHE A 131 4.73 5.83 6.71
CA PHE A 131 5.79 6.41 5.90
C PHE A 131 6.93 6.89 6.77
N LEU A 132 8.15 6.73 6.25
CA LEU A 132 9.34 7.21 6.95
C LEU A 132 9.30 8.75 7.04
N THR A 133 8.79 9.40 6.00
CA THR A 133 8.74 10.86 5.92
C THR A 133 7.34 11.45 6.15
N SER A 134 7.29 12.67 6.69
CA SER A 134 6.05 13.43 6.75
C SER A 134 5.59 13.82 5.34
N LYS A 135 4.28 14.07 5.16
CA LYS A 135 3.68 14.41 3.84
C LYS A 135 4.40 15.56 3.12
N ASP A 136 4.92 16.52 3.88
CA ASP A 136 5.53 17.76 3.41
C ASP A 136 7.08 17.73 3.34
N GLU A 137 7.72 16.67 3.83
CA GLU A 137 9.19 16.61 3.97
C GLU A 137 9.91 16.69 2.62
N VAL A 138 9.43 15.96 1.59
CA VAL A 138 10.00 16.03 0.23
C VAL A 138 9.85 17.43 -0.35
N GLY A 139 8.68 18.06 -0.14
CA GLY A 139 8.41 19.42 -0.58
C GLY A 139 9.39 20.41 0.03
N ARG A 140 9.61 20.31 1.35
CA ARG A 140 10.61 21.12 2.06
C ARG A 140 12.04 20.84 1.59
N PHE A 141 12.42 19.57 1.39
CA PHE A 141 13.76 19.19 0.97
C PHE A 141 14.16 19.78 -0.40
N PHE A 142 13.18 20.00 -1.29
CA PHE A 142 13.40 20.53 -2.63
C PHE A 142 12.91 21.97 -2.84
N LEU A 143 12.48 22.69 -1.79
CA LEU A 143 11.88 24.03 -1.90
C LEU A 143 12.76 25.00 -2.72
N ASP A 144 14.07 25.03 -2.45
CA ASP A 144 15.02 25.92 -3.12
C ASP A 144 15.76 25.27 -4.30
N LYS A 145 15.39 24.04 -4.67
CA LYS A 145 16.09 23.25 -5.68
C LYS A 145 15.40 23.35 -7.03
N LYS A 146 16.15 23.75 -8.05
CA LYS A 146 15.68 23.82 -9.44
C LYS A 146 15.20 22.47 -10.00
N GLN A 147 15.75 21.36 -9.52
CA GLN A 147 15.42 20.01 -9.99
C GLN A 147 15.19 19.06 -8.82
N TRP A 148 14.09 18.32 -8.89
CA TRP A 148 13.74 17.28 -7.94
C TRP A 148 14.26 15.95 -8.50
N ARG A 149 15.39 15.48 -7.95
CA ARG A 149 16.04 14.22 -8.36
C ARG A 149 15.92 13.21 -7.23
N MET A 150 15.32 12.05 -7.50
CA MET A 150 15.14 10.98 -6.51
C MET A 150 16.46 10.60 -5.84
N GLU A 151 17.55 10.51 -6.60
CA GLU A 151 18.87 10.16 -6.06
C GLU A 151 19.32 11.08 -4.90
N ASN A 152 19.11 12.40 -5.02
CA ASN A 152 19.48 13.34 -3.97
C ASN A 152 18.68 13.11 -2.68
N PHE A 153 17.40 12.78 -2.82
CA PHE A 153 16.53 12.48 -1.70
C PHE A 153 16.84 11.12 -1.07
N TYR A 154 17.15 10.11 -1.90
CA TYR A 154 17.56 8.79 -1.42
C TYR A 154 18.83 8.84 -0.58
N ARG A 155 19.86 9.60 -1.01
CA ARG A 155 21.07 9.82 -0.20
C ARG A 155 20.74 10.46 1.16
N TYR A 156 19.91 11.50 1.15
CA TYR A 156 19.45 12.19 2.36
C TYR A 156 18.75 11.21 3.33
N ILE A 157 17.81 10.41 2.84
CA ILE A 157 17.09 9.44 3.67
C ILE A 157 18.00 8.32 4.16
N ARG A 158 18.93 7.81 3.34
CA ARG A 158 19.88 6.78 3.79
C ARG A 158 20.72 7.23 4.98
N ILE A 159 21.17 8.47 4.97
CA ILE A 159 21.88 9.08 6.11
C ILE A 159 20.94 9.20 7.31
N LYS A 160 19.72 9.72 7.10
CA LYS A 160 18.73 9.94 8.17
C LYS A 160 18.34 8.66 8.93
N TYR A 161 18.21 7.53 8.23
CA TYR A 161 17.80 6.24 8.81
C TYR A 161 18.94 5.25 9.03
N ASP A 162 20.18 5.67 8.75
CA ASP A 162 21.37 4.83 8.84
C ASP A 162 21.17 3.47 8.15
N VAL A 163 20.88 3.53 6.84
CA VAL A 163 20.61 2.34 6.00
C VAL A 163 21.72 2.16 4.97
N LEU A 164 22.35 0.98 5.02
CA LEU A 164 23.52 0.56 4.27
C LEU A 164 24.72 1.50 4.47
N MET A 165 24.83 2.12 5.65
CA MET A 165 25.85 3.12 5.97
C MET A 165 26.96 2.52 6.85
N GLU A 166 28.19 3.01 6.68
CA GLU A 166 29.34 2.69 7.52
C GLU A 166 30.17 3.96 7.73
N GLY A 167 30.32 4.40 9.00
CA GLY A 167 31.08 5.62 9.32
C GLY A 167 30.57 6.88 8.62
N GLY A 168 29.27 6.99 8.37
CA GLY A 168 28.65 8.11 7.64
C GLY A 168 28.82 8.08 6.12
N SER A 169 29.46 7.05 5.56
CA SER A 169 29.60 6.80 4.12
C SER A 169 28.75 5.60 3.70
N PRO A 170 28.34 5.49 2.42
CA PRO A 170 27.62 4.30 1.96
C PRO A 170 28.57 3.09 1.94
N ILE A 171 28.09 1.94 2.42
CA ILE A 171 28.84 0.68 2.31
C ILE A 171 29.17 0.39 0.84
N GLY A 172 30.35 -0.20 0.60
CA GLY A 172 30.84 -0.46 -0.75
C GLY A 172 31.23 0.80 -1.57
N GLY A 173 31.20 1.98 -0.95
CA GLY A 173 31.72 3.23 -1.51
C GLY A 173 30.84 3.90 -2.58
N LYS A 174 29.65 3.35 -2.88
CA LYS A 174 28.71 3.92 -3.86
C LYS A 174 27.31 4.04 -3.28
N TRP A 175 26.61 5.09 -3.71
CA TRP A 175 25.23 5.33 -3.28
C TRP A 175 24.22 4.44 -4.00
N ASN A 176 24.48 4.07 -5.25
CA ASN A 176 23.61 3.23 -6.07
C ASN A 176 24.42 2.21 -6.90
N TYR A 177 23.79 1.07 -7.20
CA TYR A 177 24.35 0.00 -8.03
C TYR A 177 23.46 -0.30 -9.26
N ASP A 178 22.62 0.66 -9.65
CA ASP A 178 21.63 0.54 -10.74
C ASP A 178 22.22 0.07 -12.09
N ALA A 179 23.42 0.53 -12.43
CA ALA A 179 24.09 0.13 -13.66
C ALA A 179 24.42 -1.37 -13.73
N SER A 180 24.49 -2.05 -12.58
CA SER A 180 24.73 -3.49 -12.48
C SER A 180 23.46 -4.33 -12.62
N ASN A 181 22.27 -3.72 -12.65
CA ASN A 181 20.97 -4.39 -12.53
C ASN A 181 20.26 -4.64 -13.87
N ARG A 182 21.04 -4.92 -14.93
CA ARG A 182 20.55 -4.95 -16.32
C ARG A 182 20.88 -6.25 -17.05
N LYS A 183 21.07 -7.36 -16.33
CA LYS A 183 21.36 -8.64 -16.97
C LYS A 183 20.10 -9.17 -17.64
N ARG A 184 20.29 -9.84 -18.77
CA ARG A 184 19.22 -10.61 -19.42
C ARG A 184 19.05 -11.93 -18.68
N TRP A 185 17.81 -12.31 -18.41
CA TRP A 185 17.49 -13.64 -17.90
C TRP A 185 17.31 -14.61 -19.07
N ASN A 186 17.88 -15.81 -18.95
CA ASN A 186 17.90 -16.83 -20.00
C ASN A 186 17.27 -18.16 -19.55
N GLY A 187 16.39 -18.11 -18.54
CA GLY A 187 15.83 -19.30 -17.89
C GLY A 187 16.66 -19.82 -16.70
N MET A 188 17.86 -19.28 -16.48
CA MET A 188 18.71 -19.63 -15.33
C MET A 188 19.05 -18.39 -14.49
N PRO A 189 18.92 -18.46 -13.14
CA PRO A 189 18.34 -19.57 -12.38
C PRO A 189 16.85 -19.78 -12.71
N PRO A 190 16.26 -20.95 -12.41
CA PRO A 190 14.85 -21.21 -12.71
C PRO A 190 13.93 -20.17 -12.09
N GLU A 191 12.74 -20.00 -12.66
CA GLU A 191 11.74 -19.09 -12.10
C GLU A 191 11.43 -19.50 -10.65
N PRO A 192 11.35 -18.54 -9.71
CA PRO A 192 10.94 -18.80 -8.35
C PRO A 192 9.54 -19.40 -8.23
N GLU A 193 9.36 -20.31 -7.27
CA GLU A 193 8.05 -20.82 -6.89
C GLU A 193 7.11 -19.68 -6.43
N ASP A 194 5.82 -19.76 -6.77
CA ASP A 194 4.81 -18.82 -6.28
C ASP A 194 4.42 -19.12 -4.82
N PHE A 195 5.14 -18.52 -3.88
CA PHE A 195 4.91 -18.67 -2.45
C PHE A 195 3.75 -17.84 -1.89
N ARG A 196 2.94 -17.20 -2.74
CA ARG A 196 1.77 -16.45 -2.27
C ARG A 196 0.75 -17.38 -1.58
N PRO A 197 -0.03 -16.85 -0.63
CA PRO A 197 -1.07 -17.64 0.02
C PRO A 197 -2.19 -18.03 -0.96
N MET A 198 -3.04 -18.96 -0.53
CA MET A 198 -4.21 -19.41 -1.31
C MET A 198 -5.46 -19.26 -0.46
N HIS A 199 -6.46 -18.57 -1.00
CA HIS A 199 -7.73 -18.31 -0.35
C HIS A 199 -8.90 -18.64 -1.26
N ASN A 200 -10.05 -18.93 -0.65
CA ASN A 200 -11.32 -18.97 -1.35
C ASN A 200 -12.22 -17.82 -0.87
N HIS A 201 -12.51 -16.90 -1.78
CA HIS A 201 -13.33 -15.71 -1.60
C HIS A 201 -14.54 -15.68 -2.55
N SER A 202 -15.00 -16.83 -3.06
CA SER A 202 -16.17 -16.90 -3.93
C SER A 202 -17.42 -16.29 -3.27
N LYS A 203 -17.61 -16.51 -1.97
CA LYS A 203 -18.70 -15.88 -1.22
C LYS A 203 -18.57 -14.35 -1.15
N LEU A 204 -17.36 -13.82 -0.97
CA LEU A 204 -17.14 -12.38 -0.96
C LEU A 204 -17.43 -11.77 -2.35
N LEU A 205 -17.05 -12.49 -3.42
CA LEU A 205 -17.39 -12.09 -4.79
C LEU A 205 -18.91 -12.05 -5.01
N GLU A 206 -19.66 -13.02 -4.49
CA GLU A 206 -21.13 -13.01 -4.53
C GLU A 206 -21.71 -11.79 -3.79
N GLU A 207 -21.19 -11.45 -2.61
CA GLU A 207 -21.62 -10.27 -1.86
C GLU A 207 -21.35 -8.97 -2.64
N ILE A 208 -20.18 -8.83 -3.25
CA ILE A 208 -19.81 -7.69 -4.11
C ILE A 208 -20.76 -7.59 -5.32
N ASN A 209 -21.04 -8.72 -5.97
CA ASN A 209 -21.90 -8.78 -7.15
C ASN A 209 -23.36 -8.45 -6.81
N SER A 210 -23.84 -8.85 -5.63
CA SER A 210 -25.22 -8.59 -5.19
C SER A 210 -25.56 -7.11 -5.08
N VAL A 211 -24.56 -6.24 -4.96
CA VAL A 211 -24.73 -4.79 -4.87
C VAL A 211 -24.36 -4.04 -6.15
N ASN A 212 -24.07 -4.76 -7.25
CA ASN A 212 -23.77 -4.19 -8.58
C ASN A 212 -22.54 -3.25 -8.63
N ILE A 213 -21.44 -3.60 -7.97
CA ILE A 213 -20.17 -2.88 -8.12
C ILE A 213 -19.57 -3.18 -9.49
N GLN A 214 -19.19 -2.13 -10.23
CA GLN A 214 -18.52 -2.27 -11.52
C GLN A 214 -17.04 -2.57 -11.31
N HIS A 215 -16.50 -3.54 -12.05
CA HIS A 215 -15.09 -3.91 -12.00
C HIS A 215 -14.62 -4.51 -13.33
N PHE A 216 -13.31 -4.58 -13.53
CA PHE A 216 -12.70 -5.30 -14.66
C PHE A 216 -11.80 -6.45 -14.19
N GLY A 217 -11.39 -7.30 -15.14
CA GLY A 217 -10.46 -8.39 -14.92
C GLY A 217 -11.08 -9.67 -14.36
N GLU A 218 -10.25 -10.69 -14.19
CA GLU A 218 -10.66 -12.00 -13.71
C GLU A 218 -10.52 -12.09 -12.19
N ALA A 219 -11.58 -12.56 -11.52
CA ALA A 219 -11.64 -12.60 -10.06
C ALA A 219 -10.71 -13.63 -9.44
N ASN A 220 -10.64 -14.84 -10.03
CA ASN A 220 -9.93 -16.00 -9.49
C ASN A 220 -10.25 -16.20 -8.00
N ALA A 221 -11.52 -16.05 -7.63
CA ALA A 221 -11.94 -15.96 -6.24
C ALA A 221 -11.82 -17.30 -5.50
N ASP A 222 -11.90 -18.43 -6.21
CA ASP A 222 -11.74 -19.79 -5.68
C ASP A 222 -10.28 -20.20 -5.47
N ASN A 223 -9.34 -19.50 -6.11
CA ASN A 223 -7.90 -19.66 -5.98
C ASN A 223 -7.22 -18.29 -5.86
N PHE A 224 -7.61 -17.54 -4.83
CA PHE A 224 -7.19 -16.15 -4.65
C PHE A 224 -5.79 -16.09 -4.01
N ARG A 225 -4.88 -15.35 -4.65
CA ARG A 225 -3.43 -15.40 -4.36
C ARG A 225 -2.84 -14.16 -3.67
N TRP A 226 -3.66 -13.28 -3.08
CA TRP A 226 -3.16 -12.10 -2.37
C TRP A 226 -3.13 -12.33 -0.85
N PRO A 227 -2.14 -11.79 -0.13
CA PRO A 227 -2.12 -11.89 1.32
C PRO A 227 -3.26 -11.07 1.93
N ILE A 228 -3.87 -11.60 2.98
CA ILE A 228 -4.99 -10.95 3.67
C ILE A 228 -4.59 -10.37 5.02
N ASP A 229 -3.42 -10.72 5.54
CA ASP A 229 -2.95 -10.22 6.82
C ASP A 229 -1.43 -10.03 6.89
N ARG A 230 -1.00 -9.54 8.05
CA ARG A 230 0.41 -9.30 8.37
C ARG A 230 1.23 -10.58 8.43
N GLN A 231 0.67 -11.68 8.92
CA GLN A 231 1.42 -12.94 9.06
C GLN A 231 1.76 -13.51 7.69
N GLU A 232 0.80 -13.57 6.77
CA GLU A 232 1.04 -14.01 5.39
C GLU A 232 2.02 -13.09 4.67
N SER A 233 1.87 -11.77 4.86
CA SER A 233 2.79 -10.78 4.28
C SER A 233 4.22 -10.97 4.77
N PHE A 234 4.40 -11.32 6.06
CA PHE A 234 5.71 -11.58 6.64
C PHE A 234 6.33 -12.86 6.07
N VAL A 235 5.55 -13.94 5.92
CA VAL A 235 6.01 -15.17 5.28
C VAL A 235 6.46 -14.89 3.83
N MET A 236 5.70 -14.08 3.08
CA MET A 236 6.10 -13.68 1.73
C MET A 236 7.44 -12.93 1.71
N LEU A 237 7.68 -12.05 2.68
CA LEU A 237 8.95 -11.33 2.81
C LEU A 237 10.12 -12.29 3.12
N GLU A 238 9.92 -13.24 4.03
CA GLU A 238 10.94 -14.24 4.36
C GLU A 238 11.29 -15.12 3.14
N GLN A 239 10.28 -15.58 2.40
CA GLN A 239 10.51 -16.37 1.18
C GLN A 239 11.23 -15.56 0.10
N PHE A 240 10.86 -14.29 -0.08
CA PHE A 240 11.55 -13.41 -1.02
C PHE A 240 13.04 -13.23 -0.63
N ILE A 241 13.33 -12.91 0.63
CA ILE A 241 14.72 -12.74 1.12
C ILE A 241 15.52 -14.03 0.92
N LYS A 242 14.92 -15.17 1.26
CA LYS A 242 15.58 -16.48 1.21
C LYS A 242 15.88 -16.94 -0.21
N ASN A 243 14.92 -16.81 -1.13
CA ASN A 243 14.96 -17.50 -2.41
C ASN A 243 15.32 -16.56 -3.58
N ASP A 244 14.89 -15.29 -3.53
CA ASP A 244 14.82 -14.46 -4.75
C ASP A 244 15.66 -13.19 -4.67
N LEU A 245 15.83 -12.61 -3.47
CA LEU A 245 16.49 -11.33 -3.28
C LEU A 245 17.91 -11.31 -3.88
N ARG A 246 18.64 -12.43 -3.83
CA ARG A 246 19.96 -12.56 -4.47
C ARG A 246 19.97 -12.18 -5.96
N HIS A 247 18.87 -12.48 -6.65
CA HIS A 247 18.72 -12.31 -8.09
C HIS A 247 17.92 -11.06 -8.47
N PHE A 248 17.32 -10.37 -7.48
CA PHE A 248 16.52 -9.17 -7.69
C PHE A 248 17.26 -8.12 -8.52
N GLY A 249 18.49 -7.77 -8.13
CA GLY A 249 19.27 -6.74 -8.82
C GLY A 249 19.58 -7.15 -10.25
N ASP A 250 20.14 -8.35 -10.45
CA ASP A 250 20.59 -8.82 -11.75
C ASP A 250 19.49 -8.74 -12.83
N TYR A 251 18.26 -9.13 -12.49
CA TYR A 251 17.15 -9.28 -13.44
C TYR A 251 16.03 -8.25 -13.23
N GLN A 252 16.33 -7.13 -12.56
CA GLN A 252 15.34 -6.12 -12.19
C GLN A 252 14.54 -5.56 -13.39
N ASP A 253 15.22 -5.43 -14.54
CA ASP A 253 14.65 -4.88 -15.78
C ASP A 253 14.28 -5.97 -16.81
N ALA A 254 14.42 -7.25 -16.47
CA ALA A 254 14.14 -8.33 -17.40
C ALA A 254 12.62 -8.56 -17.56
N MET A 255 12.20 -8.94 -18.76
CA MET A 255 10.85 -9.45 -19.06
C MET A 255 11.01 -10.70 -19.91
N HIS A 256 10.22 -11.74 -19.65
CA HIS A 256 10.30 -13.01 -20.36
C HIS A 256 8.90 -13.63 -20.52
N SER A 257 8.60 -14.25 -21.67
CA SER A 257 7.29 -14.89 -21.90
C SER A 257 7.01 -16.05 -20.96
N ASP A 258 8.07 -16.75 -20.57
CA ASP A 258 7.98 -17.99 -19.79
C ASP A 258 8.02 -17.74 -18.28
N SER A 259 8.17 -16.48 -17.85
CA SER A 259 8.17 -16.10 -16.45
C SER A 259 7.39 -14.80 -16.25
N TRP A 260 6.28 -14.91 -15.54
CA TRP A 260 5.40 -13.78 -15.25
C TRP A 260 5.86 -12.97 -14.02
N ARG A 261 6.72 -13.57 -13.18
CA ARG A 261 7.12 -13.03 -11.87
C ARG A 261 8.60 -12.66 -11.77
N LEU A 262 9.50 -13.43 -12.40
CA LEU A 262 10.94 -13.37 -12.17
C LEU A 262 11.27 -13.31 -10.67
N PHE A 263 12.19 -12.44 -10.25
CA PHE A 263 12.71 -12.37 -8.88
C PHE A 263 12.13 -11.17 -8.12
N HIS A 264 10.88 -10.80 -8.39
CA HIS A 264 10.19 -9.70 -7.70
C HIS A 264 9.52 -10.17 -6.41
N SER A 265 9.49 -9.30 -5.40
CA SER A 265 9.03 -9.63 -4.05
C SER A 265 7.52 -9.80 -3.88
N PHE A 266 6.72 -9.18 -4.75
CA PHE A 266 5.25 -9.17 -4.65
C PHE A 266 4.70 -8.54 -3.35
N LEU A 267 5.51 -7.73 -2.66
CA LEU A 267 5.16 -7.10 -1.38
C LEU A 267 4.45 -5.74 -1.51
N SER A 268 4.21 -5.25 -2.73
CA SER A 268 3.63 -3.91 -2.95
C SER A 268 2.25 -3.79 -2.32
N PHE A 269 1.41 -4.83 -2.40
CA PHE A 269 0.11 -4.85 -1.75
C PHE A 269 0.24 -4.74 -0.23
N SER A 270 1.05 -5.61 0.40
CA SER A 270 1.30 -5.61 1.86
C SER A 270 1.87 -4.29 2.39
N LEU A 271 2.76 -3.64 1.62
CA LEU A 271 3.29 -2.33 1.96
C LEU A 271 2.24 -1.22 1.84
N ASN A 272 1.38 -1.28 0.82
CA ASN A 272 0.40 -0.22 0.56
C ASN A 272 -0.87 -0.35 1.41
N THR A 273 -1.20 -1.56 1.90
CA THR A 273 -2.24 -1.78 2.92
C THR A 273 -1.71 -1.71 4.35
N LYS A 274 -0.41 -1.39 4.50
CA LYS A 274 0.27 -1.17 5.78
C LYS A 274 0.35 -2.42 6.68
N MET A 275 0.19 -3.61 6.10
CA MET A 275 0.43 -4.89 6.78
C MET A 275 1.91 -5.07 7.15
N LEU A 276 2.81 -4.56 6.31
CA LEU A 276 4.25 -4.50 6.57
C LEU A 276 4.70 -3.05 6.70
N ALA A 277 5.54 -2.76 7.70
CA ALA A 277 6.15 -1.44 7.85
C ALA A 277 7.36 -1.32 6.90
N PRO A 278 7.59 -0.20 6.20
CA PRO A 278 8.68 -0.09 5.23
C PRO A 278 10.05 -0.24 5.90
N LEU A 279 10.24 0.36 7.07
CA LEU A 279 11.51 0.28 7.80
C LEU A 279 11.81 -1.14 8.29
N GLU A 280 10.78 -1.90 8.70
CA GLU A 280 10.91 -3.31 9.05
C GLU A 280 11.40 -4.13 7.84
N VAL A 281 10.78 -3.97 6.68
CA VAL A 281 11.19 -4.63 5.44
C VAL A 281 12.63 -4.27 5.07
N ILE A 282 12.98 -2.98 5.14
CA ILE A 282 14.32 -2.49 4.81
C ILE A 282 15.37 -3.09 5.75
N LYS A 283 15.12 -3.12 7.06
CA LYS A 283 16.06 -3.65 8.04
C LYS A 283 16.23 -5.16 7.90
N MET A 284 15.16 -5.92 7.67
CA MET A 284 15.28 -7.36 7.40
C MET A 284 16.11 -7.67 6.15
N VAL A 285 15.95 -6.87 5.08
CA VAL A 285 16.73 -7.00 3.85
C VAL A 285 18.18 -6.58 4.09
N GLU A 286 18.43 -5.48 4.81
CA GLU A 286 19.78 -5.05 5.20
C GLU A 286 20.48 -6.12 6.06
N ASP A 287 19.80 -6.70 7.05
CA ASP A 287 20.37 -7.75 7.90
C ASP A 287 20.74 -9.01 7.09
N SER A 288 19.93 -9.34 6.07
CA SER A 288 20.22 -10.47 5.16
C SER A 288 21.48 -10.28 4.32
N TYR A 289 21.90 -9.04 4.06
CA TYR A 289 23.19 -8.77 3.40
C TYR A 289 24.36 -9.32 4.22
N TYR A 290 24.38 -9.03 5.52
CA TYR A 290 25.43 -9.47 6.43
C TYR A 290 25.32 -10.96 6.76
N ARG A 291 24.10 -11.45 6.99
CA ARG A 291 23.86 -12.85 7.40
C ARG A 291 24.08 -13.84 6.26
N ASP A 292 23.55 -13.54 5.07
CA ASP A 292 23.44 -14.50 3.97
C ASP A 292 24.43 -14.19 2.82
N SER A 293 25.34 -13.22 3.02
CA SER A 293 26.34 -12.76 2.04
C SER A 293 25.72 -12.42 0.68
N LEU A 294 24.59 -11.70 0.70
CA LEU A 294 23.87 -11.34 -0.52
C LEU A 294 24.63 -10.28 -1.33
N PRO A 295 24.48 -10.26 -2.66
CA PRO A 295 25.08 -9.22 -3.50
C PRO A 295 24.56 -7.83 -3.12
N LEU A 296 25.49 -6.90 -2.89
CA LEU A 296 25.13 -5.54 -2.49
C LEU A 296 24.24 -4.82 -3.53
N ASN A 297 24.42 -5.10 -4.83
CA ASN A 297 23.58 -4.49 -5.88
C ASN A 297 22.11 -4.92 -5.80
N ALA A 298 21.86 -6.15 -5.33
CA ALA A 298 20.51 -6.66 -5.17
C ALA A 298 19.84 -6.09 -3.91
N VAL A 299 20.57 -6.08 -2.79
CA VAL A 299 20.10 -5.51 -1.51
C VAL A 299 19.87 -3.99 -1.63
N GLU A 300 20.85 -3.23 -2.11
CA GLU A 300 20.72 -1.79 -2.33
C GLU A 300 19.62 -1.50 -3.36
N GLY A 301 19.60 -2.24 -4.47
CA GLY A 301 18.60 -2.09 -5.51
C GLY A 301 17.18 -2.25 -4.99
N PHE A 302 16.93 -3.24 -4.13
CA PHE A 302 15.64 -3.47 -3.50
C PHE A 302 15.28 -2.37 -2.50
N ILE A 303 16.18 -2.06 -1.56
CA ILE A 303 15.99 -1.01 -0.56
C ILE A 303 15.72 0.34 -1.24
N ARG A 304 16.39 0.66 -2.34
CA ARG A 304 16.18 1.90 -3.11
C ARG A 304 14.76 2.04 -3.67
N GLN A 305 14.08 0.93 -4.00
CA GLN A 305 12.68 1.00 -4.45
C GLN A 305 11.74 1.45 -3.31
N ILE A 306 12.02 1.02 -2.08
CA ILE A 306 11.18 1.31 -0.91
C ILE A 306 11.60 2.62 -0.24
N LEU A 307 12.85 2.71 0.21
CA LEU A 307 13.39 3.87 0.93
C LEU A 307 13.54 5.10 0.02
N GLY A 308 13.80 4.88 -1.27
CA GLY A 308 13.97 5.93 -2.27
C GLY A 308 12.67 6.23 -3.02
N TRP A 309 12.33 5.39 -4.00
CA TRP A 309 11.23 5.67 -4.94
C TRP A 309 9.87 5.80 -4.27
N ARG A 310 9.46 4.86 -3.40
CA ARG A 310 8.15 4.90 -2.75
C ARG A 310 7.96 6.17 -1.90
N GLU A 311 8.93 6.50 -1.05
CA GLU A 311 8.90 7.74 -0.23
C GLU A 311 8.92 9.00 -1.11
N TYR A 312 9.77 9.01 -2.15
CA TYR A 312 9.89 10.13 -3.07
C TYR A 312 8.60 10.41 -3.85
N ILE A 313 7.97 9.37 -4.41
CA ILE A 313 6.73 9.51 -5.18
C ILE A 313 5.57 9.99 -4.30
N ARG A 314 5.45 9.50 -3.06
CA ARG A 314 4.45 10.04 -2.13
C ARG A 314 4.67 11.51 -1.85
N GLY A 315 5.91 11.93 -1.61
CA GLY A 315 6.18 13.33 -1.33
C GLY A 315 5.98 14.24 -2.55
N ILE A 316 6.30 13.76 -3.76
CA ILE A 316 5.94 14.45 -5.01
C ILE A 316 4.42 14.61 -5.12
N TYR A 317 3.67 13.53 -4.87
CA TYR A 317 2.21 13.54 -4.92
C TYR A 317 1.64 14.65 -4.03
N TRP A 318 1.99 14.66 -2.74
CA TRP A 318 1.47 15.66 -1.80
C TRP A 318 1.97 17.08 -2.08
N ALA A 319 3.20 17.25 -2.56
CA ALA A 319 3.73 18.57 -2.87
C ALA A 319 3.19 19.19 -4.17
N LYS A 320 2.61 18.38 -5.06
CA LYS A 320 2.15 18.82 -6.39
C LYS A 320 0.64 18.74 -6.58
N MET A 321 -0.08 17.95 -5.77
CA MET A 321 -1.54 17.93 -5.80
C MET A 321 -2.11 19.28 -5.28
N PRO A 322 -3.27 19.71 -5.80
CA PRO A 322 -4.08 19.04 -6.83
C PRO A 322 -3.58 19.23 -8.27
N GLY A 323 -2.68 20.18 -8.53
CA GLY A 323 -2.25 20.53 -9.90
C GLY A 323 -1.62 19.38 -10.70
N TYR A 324 -1.05 18.39 -10.01
CA TYR A 324 -0.39 17.24 -10.64
C TYR A 324 -1.32 16.43 -11.57
N SER A 325 -2.62 16.32 -11.25
CA SER A 325 -3.58 15.57 -12.08
C SER A 325 -3.89 16.22 -13.44
N HIS A 326 -3.53 17.49 -13.62
CA HIS A 326 -3.82 18.25 -14.82
C HIS A 326 -2.59 18.46 -15.71
N LEU A 327 -1.45 17.84 -15.38
CA LEU A 327 -0.22 17.98 -16.17
C LEU A 327 -0.36 17.28 -17.53
N ASN A 328 -0.19 18.05 -18.60
CA ASN A 328 -0.19 17.54 -19.97
C ASN A 328 0.89 18.25 -20.81
N TYR A 329 2.16 18.03 -20.45
CA TYR A 329 3.30 18.70 -21.10
C TYR A 329 3.33 18.54 -22.62
N PHE A 330 2.95 17.36 -23.12
CA PHE A 330 2.91 17.05 -24.56
C PHE A 330 1.55 17.37 -25.22
N ASN A 331 0.59 17.90 -24.47
CA ASN A 331 -0.76 18.22 -24.95
C ASN A 331 -1.46 17.05 -25.68
N HIS A 332 -1.35 15.83 -25.14
CA HIS A 332 -2.01 14.64 -25.69
C HIS A 332 -3.50 14.63 -25.38
N ASN A 333 -4.32 14.16 -26.34
CA ASN A 333 -5.79 14.10 -26.23
C ASN A 333 -6.38 12.76 -26.70
N ASN A 334 -5.56 11.77 -27.05
CA ASN A 334 -6.07 10.47 -27.52
C ASN A 334 -6.66 9.67 -26.35
N ASP A 335 -7.81 9.04 -26.61
CA ASP A 335 -8.40 8.09 -25.68
C ASP A 335 -7.49 6.87 -25.45
N LEU A 336 -7.60 6.26 -24.27
CA LEU A 336 -6.91 5.01 -23.97
C LEU A 336 -7.44 3.90 -24.90
N PRO A 337 -6.57 3.21 -25.66
CA PRO A 337 -7.03 2.16 -26.56
C PRO A 337 -7.76 1.01 -25.84
N LYS A 338 -8.83 0.50 -26.46
CA LYS A 338 -9.69 -0.55 -25.85
C LYS A 338 -8.95 -1.84 -25.48
N TRP A 339 -7.83 -2.14 -26.14
CA TRP A 339 -7.05 -3.35 -25.86
C TRP A 339 -6.37 -3.32 -24.47
N PHE A 340 -6.21 -2.16 -23.83
CA PHE A 340 -5.79 -2.07 -22.42
C PHE A 340 -6.76 -2.78 -21.46
N TRP A 341 -8.04 -2.85 -21.81
CA TRP A 341 -9.08 -3.47 -20.97
C TRP A 341 -9.35 -4.93 -21.31
N THR A 342 -8.93 -5.38 -22.49
CA THR A 342 -9.32 -6.69 -23.04
C THR A 342 -8.15 -7.62 -23.33
N GLY A 343 -6.91 -7.09 -23.38
CA GLY A 343 -5.73 -7.82 -23.84
C GLY A 343 -5.74 -8.18 -25.33
N LYS A 344 -6.77 -7.81 -26.09
CA LYS A 344 -6.93 -8.19 -27.50
C LYS A 344 -6.11 -7.27 -28.42
N THR A 345 -4.85 -7.59 -28.61
CA THR A 345 -3.91 -6.88 -29.49
C THR A 345 -3.03 -7.85 -30.27
N LYS A 346 -2.38 -7.39 -31.35
CA LYS A 346 -1.36 -8.13 -32.10
C LYS A 346 0.06 -7.86 -31.58
N MET A 347 0.22 -6.86 -30.71
CA MET A 347 1.49 -6.63 -30.00
C MET A 347 1.64 -7.75 -28.97
N ASN A 348 2.71 -8.54 -29.08
CA ASN A 348 2.90 -9.74 -28.25
C ASN A 348 3.32 -9.41 -26.81
N CYS A 349 4.04 -8.29 -26.63
CA CYS A 349 4.25 -7.66 -25.33
C CYS A 349 2.99 -6.92 -24.90
#